data_AF-A0A6I1KM09-F1
#
_entry.id   AF-A0A6I1KM09-F1
#
_cell.length_a   1.000
_cell.length_b   1.000
_cell.length_c   1.000
_cell.angle_alpha   90.00
_cell.angle_beta   90.00
_cell.angle_gamma   90.00
#
_symmetry.space_group_name_H-M   'P 1'
#
loop_
_entity.id
_entity.type
_entity.pdbx_description
1 polymer ?
#
loop_
_entity_poly.entity_id
_entity_poly.type
_entity_poly.pdbx_seq_one_letter_code
_entity_poly.pdbx_strand_id
1 'polypeptide(L)' 'MKKLLVWGAVGLLTTALLDPLLYSMLDQPIPWFRDVIMGAGGMVCFYLLIKFRDEL' A
#
# COMPACT_ATOMS: atom_id res chain seq x y z
N MET A 1 -5.85 -5.78 17.37
CA MET A 1 -6.14 -5.58 15.93
C MET A 1 -5.68 -4.21 15.40
N LYS A 2 -5.74 -3.12 16.18
CA LYS A 2 -5.31 -1.76 15.81
C LYS A 2 -3.89 -1.67 15.21
N LYS A 3 -2.91 -2.34 15.82
CA LYS A 3 -1.51 -2.30 15.36
C LYS A 3 -1.29 -3.01 14.02
N LEU A 4 -2.00 -4.11 13.74
CA LEU A 4 -1.83 -4.85 12.49
C LEU A 4 -2.39 -4.07 11.29
N LEU A 5 -3.53 -3.42 11.45
CA LEU A 5 -4.13 -2.56 10.41
C LEU A 5 -3.26 -1.32 10.14
N VAL A 6 -2.74 -0.69 11.19
CA VAL A 6 -1.82 0.44 11.06
C VAL A 6 -0.49 0.01 10.45
N TRP A 7 0.08 -1.13 10.86
CA TRP A 7 1.31 -1.67 10.28
C TRP A 7 1.13 -2.06 8.82
N GLY A 8 -0.02 -2.65 8.45
CA GLY A 8 -0.35 -2.97 7.08
C GLY A 8 -0.49 -1.72 6.20
N ALA A 9 -1.18 -0.69 6.70
CA ALA A 9 -1.34 0.58 5.97
C ALA A 9 -0.01 1.32 5.82
N VAL A 10 0.78 1.42 6.88
CA VAL A 10 2.11 2.07 6.86
C VAL A 10 3.08 1.30 5.98
N GLY A 11 3.09 -0.04 6.07
CA GLY A 11 3.91 -0.91 5.23
C GLY A 11 3.56 -0.80 3.74
N LEU A 12 2.27 -0.76 3.38
CA LEU A 12 1.85 -0.55 1.99
C LEU A 12 2.25 0.84 1.47
N LEU A 13 2.12 1.88 2.29
CA LEU A 13 2.54 3.23 1.95
C LEU A 13 4.06 3.35 1.75
N THR A 14 4.87 2.78 2.65
CA THR A 14 6.33 2.83 2.53
C THR A 14 6.82 2.02 1.34
N THR A 15 6.21 0.86 1.08
CA THR A 15 6.55 0.04 -0.09
C THR A 15 6.19 0.81 -1.37
N ALA A 16 5.02 1.46 -1.43
CA ALA A 16 4.59 2.23 -2.60
C ALA A 16 5.50 3.44 -2.87
N LEU A 17 6.09 4.02 -1.83
CA LEU A 17 7.04 5.12 -1.95
C LEU A 17 8.44 4.64 -2.39
N LEU A 18 8.90 3.49 -1.89
CA LEU A 18 10.21 2.92 -2.23
C LEU A 18 10.23 2.24 -3.61
N ASP A 19 9.09 1.72 -4.06
CA ASP A 19 8.96 1.00 -5.32
C ASP A 19 9.49 1.75 -6.56
N PRO A 20 9.12 3.03 -6.80
CA PRO A 20 9.66 3.78 -7.93
C PRO A 20 11.16 4.07 -7.78
N LEU A 21 11.65 4.25 -6.55
CA LEU A 21 13.08 4.45 -6.29
C LEU A 21 13.90 3.20 -6.62
N LEU A 22 13.42 2.02 -6.21
CA LEU A 22 14.05 0.74 -6.52
C LEU A 22 14.02 0.42 -8.02
N TYR A 23 12.90 0.68 -8.70
CA TYR A 23 12.78 0.40 -10.13
C TYR A 23 13.50 1.42 -11.02
N SER A 24 13.62 2.68 -10.59
CA SER A 24 14.44 3.67 -11.31
C SER A 24 15.92 3.31 -11.39
N MET A 25 16.41 2.48 -10.46
CA MET A 25 17.78 1.94 -10.51
C MET A 25 17.93 0.72 -11.42
N LEU A 26 16.84 0.14 -11.93
CA LEU A 26 16.86 -1.17 -12.58
C LEU A 26 16.55 -1.14 -14.09
N ASP A 27 16.26 0.04 -14.67
CA ASP A 27 15.96 0.23 -16.11
C ASP A 27 14.89 -0.74 -16.68
N GLN A 28 14.02 -1.24 -15.80
CA GLN A 28 12.97 -2.21 -16.15
C GLN A 28 11.68 -1.49 -16.59
N PRO A 29 10.91 -2.09 -17.52
CA PRO A 29 9.63 -1.52 -17.95
C PRO A 29 8.67 -1.35 -16.78
N ILE A 30 7.87 -0.28 -16.82
CA ILE A 30 6.92 0.09 -15.77
C ILE A 30 5.97 -1.09 -15.48
N PRO A 31 6.00 -1.70 -14.28
CA PRO A 31 5.21 -2.89 -13.97
C PRO A 31 3.77 -2.50 -13.57
N TRP A 32 2.96 -2.15 -14.55
CA TRP A 32 1.56 -1.72 -14.39
C TRP A 32 0.71 -2.62 -13.50
N PHE A 33 0.86 -3.95 -13.62
CA PHE A 33 0.08 -4.91 -12.83
C PHE A 33 0.33 -4.76 -11.32
N ARG A 34 1.59 -4.50 -10.95
CA ARG A 34 1.98 -4.27 -9.56
C ARG A 34 1.38 -2.97 -9.04
N ASP A 35 1.43 -1.90 -9.81
CA ASP A 35 0.88 -0.60 -9.40
C ASP A 35 -0.64 -0.68 -9.19
N VAL A 36 -1.34 -1.47 -10.00
CA VAL A 36 -2.78 -1.79 -9.81
C VAL A 36 -3.02 -2.56 -8.52
N ILE A 37 -2.21 -3.58 -8.21
CA ILE A 37 -2.31 -4.35 -6.95
C ILE A 37 -2.05 -3.44 -5.75
N MET A 38 -1.05 -2.55 -5.86
CA MET A 38 -0.67 -1.64 -4.79
C MET A 38 -1.76 -0.61 -4.50
N GLY A 39 -2.35 -0.05 -5.56
CA GLY A 39 -3.51 0.84 -5.46
C GLY A 39 -4.72 0.13 -4.86
N ALA A 40 -5.01 -1.10 -5.29
CA ALA A 40 -6.10 -1.90 -4.73
C ALA A 40 -5.88 -2.24 -3.25
N GLY A 41 -4.65 -2.63 -2.88
CA GLY A 41 -4.27 -2.90 -1.49
C GLY A 41 -4.40 -1.67 -0.60
N GLY A 42 -3.94 -0.51 -1.07
CA GLY A 42 -4.10 0.77 -0.38
C GLY A 42 -5.57 1.14 -0.16
N MET A 43 -6.41 1.00 -1.19
CA MET A 43 -7.86 1.25 -1.09
C MET A 43 -8.54 0.31 -0.10
N VAL A 44 -8.18 -0.98 -0.06
CA VAL A 44 -8.73 -1.93 0.90
C VAL A 44 -8.34 -1.58 2.33
N CYS A 45 -7.07 -1.24 2.58
CA CYS A 45 -6.62 -0.79 3.90
C CYS A 45 -7.32 0.51 4.34
N PHE A 46 -7.50 1.46 3.40
CA PHE A 46 -8.21 2.70 3.67
C PHE A 46 -9.70 2.47 3.98
N TYR A 47 -10.36 1.60 3.22
CA TYR A 47 -11.74 1.19 3.45
C TYR A 47 -11.90 0.51 4.82
N LEU A 48 -10.99 -0.40 5.19
CA LEU A 48 -11.03 -1.05 6.49
C LEU A 48 -10.79 -0.06 7.63
N LEU A 49 -9.91 0.94 7.45
CA LEU A 49 -9.72 2.02 8.41
C LEU A 49 -11.00 2.84 8.63
N ILE A 50 -11.74 3.16 7.56
CA ILE A 50 -13.01 3.88 7.65
C ILE A 50 -14.09 3.00 8.28
N LYS A 51 -14.22 1.74 7.83
CA LYS A 51 -15.25 0.82 8.29
C LYS A 51 -15.12 0.50 9.78
N PHE A 52 -13.90 0.28 10.25
CA PHE A 52 -13.62 0.00 11.65
C PHE A 52 -13.33 1.27 12.47
N ARG A 53 -13.58 2.47 11.92
CA ARG A 53 -13.35 3.75 12.60
C ARG A 53 -14.24 3.94 13.83
N ASP A 54 -15.49 3.46 13.79
CA ASP A 54 -16.44 3.61 14.90
C ASP A 54 -16.37 2.45 15.90
N GLU A 55 -15.86 1.29 15.49
CA GLU A 55 -15.44 0.21 16.41
C GLU A 55 -14.04 0.46 17.01
N LEU A 56 -13.43 1.62 16.70
CA LEU A 56 -12.05 1.98 17.04
C LEU A 56 -11.91 2.57 18.43
#